data_AF-A0A673AIA2-F1
#
_entry.id   AF-A0A673AIA2-F1
#
_cell.length_a   1.000
_cell.length_b   1.000
_cell.length_c   1.000
_cell.angle_alpha   90.00
_cell.angle_beta   90.00
_cell.angle_gamma   90.00
#
_symmetry.space_group_name_H-M   'P 1'
#
loop_
_entity.id
_entity.type
_entity.pdbx_description
1 polymer ?
#
loop_
_entity_poly.entity_id
_entity_poly.type
_entity_poly.pdbx_seq_one_letter_code
_entity_poly.pdbx_strand_id
1 'polypeptide(L)'
;MIGSPGPGGRALVPWPRVWQWVLAASLVAIIMLTLPGSSQACPPRCECSAQLRSVSCQRRRLTNIPEGIPTETQLLDLSKNRLRWVQAGDLAPYPRLEEVDLSENLIATLEPNAFATLQNLKVLKLRGNQLKLVPMGAFAKLGNLTSLDLSENKMVILLDYTFQDMRSLKHLEVGDNDLVYISHKAFSGLLGLEDLTIARCNLTSISGQTLSYLRSLVTLRLHHLSITALEDQNFRKLSNLRGLDIDHWPYLEYISPLSFQGLDLHWLSITNTNITSVPSASFKNLVHLTHLNLSYNPITTLEPWAFKDLLRLKELIMVSTGLMTVEPHALGGLRQIRVLNFTANDLQTLEEGSFHSVNSLETLRVDGNPLMCDCRLLWILQRRKTLNFDGRVPVCAGPVEVQGISLSAFTDSALFDHFTCQKPKIRNRKLQQVIAREGQPVNFLCRAEGEPAPAIVWISPQRRRITAKSSGRITVHPSGTLEIRYAQLTDSGTYICIASNAGGNDTYFATLTVRGQPLDAASAFFLNRSLYSGEFFNDTNMNSTRVFLKFTLDLTTILVSTAMGCITFLGVVLFCFLLLFVWSRGRGQRKNNFTVEYSFRKSEPVTGGSSGGTRKFNMKMI
;
A
#
# COMPACT_ATOMS: atom_id res chain seq x y z
N MET A 1 71.56 -92.17 55.25
CA MET A 1 70.15 -92.42 54.89
C MET A 1 69.79 -91.50 53.74
N ILE A 2 69.09 -92.08 52.78
CA ILE A 2 68.87 -91.65 51.39
C ILE A 2 67.87 -90.48 51.30
N GLY A 3 68.03 -89.62 50.30
CA GLY A 3 66.97 -88.73 49.83
C GLY A 3 67.41 -87.66 48.82
N SER A 4 67.53 -88.02 47.54
CA SER A 4 67.54 -87.08 46.40
C SER A 4 66.14 -86.46 46.20
N PRO A 5 65.94 -85.27 45.58
CA PRO A 5 65.99 -85.14 44.11
C PRO A 5 66.33 -83.71 43.56
N GLY A 6 66.47 -83.58 42.22
CA GLY A 6 66.19 -82.30 41.51
C GLY A 6 67.20 -81.88 40.42
N PRO A 7 66.78 -81.77 39.13
CA PRO A 7 67.68 -81.57 37.98
C PRO A 7 68.02 -80.11 37.68
N GLY A 8 69.21 -79.90 37.12
CA GLY A 8 69.79 -78.59 36.80
C GLY A 8 69.10 -77.82 35.68
N GLY A 9 68.89 -76.52 35.93
CA GLY A 9 68.39 -75.55 34.96
C GLY A 9 69.41 -75.20 33.88
N ARG A 10 68.93 -75.13 32.63
CA ARG A 10 69.64 -74.48 31.52
C ARG A 10 69.49 -72.96 31.65
N ALA A 11 70.61 -72.26 31.69
CA ALA A 11 70.67 -70.81 31.65
C ALA A 11 70.28 -70.28 30.25
N LEU A 12 69.26 -69.42 30.18
CA LEU A 12 68.96 -68.56 29.03
C LEU A 12 69.58 -67.19 29.28
N VAL A 13 70.44 -66.76 28.37
CA VAL A 13 71.11 -65.45 28.34
C VAL A 13 70.07 -64.33 28.16
N PRO A 14 70.08 -63.25 28.96
CA PRO A 14 69.15 -62.15 28.76
C PRO A 14 69.60 -61.25 27.60
N TRP A 15 68.63 -60.82 26.79
CA TRP A 15 68.81 -59.88 25.69
C TRP A 15 69.35 -58.51 26.18
N PRO A 16 70.13 -57.77 25.36
CA PRO A 16 70.68 -56.48 25.76
C PRO A 16 69.57 -55.45 26.01
N ARG A 17 69.68 -54.70 27.12
CA ARG A 17 68.74 -53.66 27.59
C ARG A 17 68.35 -52.61 26.51
N VAL A 18 69.11 -52.48 25.44
CA VAL A 18 68.85 -51.52 24.35
C VAL A 18 67.57 -51.84 23.58
N TRP A 19 67.22 -53.13 23.40
CA TRP A 19 65.99 -53.51 22.69
C TRP A 19 64.72 -53.30 23.52
N GLN A 20 64.82 -53.28 24.85
CA GLN A 20 63.69 -52.96 25.73
C GLN A 20 63.27 -51.48 25.61
N TRP A 21 64.23 -50.56 25.46
CA TRP A 21 63.94 -49.14 25.27
C TRP A 21 63.37 -48.83 23.89
N VAL A 22 63.84 -49.52 22.84
CA VAL A 22 63.30 -49.35 21.47
C VAL A 22 61.88 -49.91 21.37
N LEU A 23 61.60 -51.08 21.96
CA LEU A 23 60.25 -51.62 22.02
C LEU A 23 59.33 -50.76 22.89
N ALA A 24 59.78 -50.27 24.04
CA ALA A 24 59.00 -49.35 24.88
C ALA A 24 58.74 -48.01 24.19
N ALA A 25 59.72 -47.43 23.50
CA ALA A 25 59.55 -46.19 22.75
C ALA A 25 58.62 -46.36 21.53
N SER A 26 58.70 -47.50 20.84
CA SER A 26 57.75 -47.83 19.77
C SER A 26 56.34 -48.10 20.30
N LEU A 27 56.20 -48.72 21.47
CA LEU A 27 54.92 -48.94 22.14
C LEU A 27 54.31 -47.61 22.62
N VAL A 28 55.12 -46.70 23.16
CA VAL A 28 54.68 -45.35 23.55
C VAL A 28 54.35 -44.50 22.33
N ALA A 29 55.10 -44.60 21.23
CA ALA A 29 54.78 -43.92 19.97
C ALA A 29 53.50 -44.46 19.33
N ILE A 30 53.27 -45.79 19.37
CA ILE A 30 52.03 -46.43 18.92
C ILE A 30 50.88 -46.03 19.85
N ILE A 31 51.07 -46.01 21.18
CA ILE A 31 50.07 -45.54 22.15
C ILE A 31 49.78 -44.04 21.97
N MET A 32 50.76 -43.22 21.59
CA MET A 32 50.57 -41.80 21.26
C MET A 32 49.92 -41.57 19.89
N LEU A 33 50.05 -42.52 18.96
CA LEU A 33 49.34 -42.54 17.67
C LEU A 33 47.94 -43.17 17.75
N THR A 34 47.67 -43.97 18.79
CA THR A 34 46.36 -44.59 19.07
C THR A 34 45.62 -43.98 20.25
N LEU A 35 46.19 -42.96 20.91
CA LEU A 35 45.44 -42.09 21.80
C LEU A 35 44.53 -41.25 20.90
N PRO A 36 43.19 -41.39 21.01
CA PRO A 36 42.31 -40.49 20.31
C PRO A 36 42.61 -39.10 20.86
N GLY A 37 43.29 -38.27 20.07
CA GLY A 37 43.58 -36.89 20.44
C GLY A 37 42.26 -36.24 20.82
N SER A 38 42.08 -35.93 22.10
CA SER A 38 40.97 -35.16 22.70
C SER A 38 39.80 -34.94 21.75
N SER A 39 39.09 -36.03 21.41
CA SER A 39 37.99 -35.98 20.46
C SER A 39 36.88 -35.19 21.13
N GLN A 40 36.67 -33.99 20.62
CA GLN A 40 35.58 -33.06 20.94
C GLN A 40 34.35 -33.78 21.45
N ALA A 41 33.89 -33.39 22.65
CA ALA A 41 32.65 -33.82 23.27
C ALA A 41 31.46 -33.34 22.42
N CYS A 42 31.26 -34.00 21.28
CA CYS A 42 30.12 -33.79 20.40
C CYS A 42 29.23 -35.03 20.51
N PRO A 43 27.90 -34.87 20.70
CA PRO A 43 27.02 -36.03 20.79
C PRO A 43 27.10 -36.87 19.51
N PRO A 44 27.07 -38.22 19.60
CA PRO A 44 27.39 -39.11 18.48
C PRO A 44 26.42 -39.02 17.29
N ARG A 45 25.25 -38.41 17.48
CA ARG A 45 24.24 -38.19 16.44
C ARG A 45 24.17 -36.74 15.95
N CYS A 46 25.01 -35.86 16.47
CA CYS A 46 24.95 -34.43 16.20
C CYS A 46 26.21 -33.95 15.47
N GLU A 47 26.10 -32.79 14.85
CA GLU A 47 27.18 -32.10 14.17
C GLU A 47 27.55 -30.87 15.00
N CYS A 48 28.80 -30.79 15.43
CA CYS A 48 29.29 -29.69 16.27
C CYS A 48 30.36 -28.88 15.51
N SER A 49 30.26 -27.56 15.59
CA SER A 49 31.26 -26.63 15.08
C SER A 49 31.87 -25.84 16.23
N ALA A 50 33.13 -26.13 16.56
CA ALA A 50 33.85 -25.42 17.61
C ALA A 50 34.08 -23.93 17.27
N GLN A 51 34.25 -23.60 15.98
CA GLN A 51 34.45 -22.22 15.51
C GLN A 51 33.20 -21.36 15.71
N LEU A 52 32.04 -21.91 15.40
CA LEU A 52 30.74 -21.22 15.53
C LEU A 52 30.10 -21.45 16.91
N ARG A 53 30.72 -22.27 17.76
CA ARG A 53 30.15 -22.74 19.04
C ARG A 53 28.72 -23.24 18.86
N SER A 54 28.49 -23.99 17.78
CA SER A 54 27.18 -24.47 17.39
C SER A 54 27.10 -25.98 17.46
N VAL A 55 25.93 -26.49 17.84
CA VAL A 55 25.59 -27.90 17.83
C VAL A 55 24.27 -28.07 17.13
N SER A 56 24.25 -28.84 16.03
CA SER A 56 23.03 -29.19 15.30
C SER A 56 22.76 -30.69 15.38
N CYS A 57 21.56 -31.01 15.85
CA CYS A 57 21.03 -32.36 15.98
C CYS A 57 19.72 -32.50 15.18
N GLN A 58 19.61 -31.85 14.03
CA GLN A 58 18.39 -31.86 13.23
C GLN A 58 18.05 -33.27 12.69
N ARG A 59 16.77 -33.66 12.71
CA ARG A 59 16.27 -34.94 12.14
C ARG A 59 16.89 -36.21 12.73
N ARG A 60 17.31 -36.18 14.00
CA ARG A 60 17.98 -37.32 14.67
C ARG A 60 17.03 -38.21 15.48
N ARG A 61 15.72 -37.93 15.42
CA ARG A 61 14.64 -38.66 16.12
C ARG A 61 14.86 -38.70 17.64
N LEU A 62 15.45 -37.65 18.19
CA LEU A 62 15.74 -37.53 19.63
C LEU A 62 14.43 -37.38 20.41
N THR A 63 14.30 -38.10 21.53
CA THR A 63 13.17 -37.99 22.45
C THR A 63 13.48 -37.12 23.66
N ASN A 64 14.76 -36.97 24.00
CA ASN A 64 15.30 -36.13 25.07
C ASN A 64 16.49 -35.32 24.53
N ILE A 65 16.90 -34.28 25.25
CA ILE A 65 18.11 -33.51 24.95
C ILE A 65 19.34 -34.44 25.17
N PRO A 66 20.24 -34.57 24.18
CA PRO A 66 21.34 -35.53 24.26
C PRO A 66 22.43 -35.07 25.24
N GLU A 67 23.04 -36.03 25.93
CA GLU A 67 24.23 -35.78 26.75
C GLU A 67 25.46 -35.52 25.88
N GLY A 68 26.46 -34.84 26.46
CA GLY A 68 27.73 -34.57 25.79
C GLY A 68 27.72 -33.38 24.84
N ILE A 69 26.80 -32.42 25.01
CA ILE A 69 26.87 -31.11 24.35
C ILE A 69 27.97 -30.27 25.05
N PRO A 70 28.85 -29.55 24.33
CA PRO A 70 29.85 -28.67 24.95
C PRO A 70 29.21 -27.53 25.76
N THR A 71 29.73 -27.25 26.95
CA THR A 71 29.19 -26.19 27.86
C THR A 71 29.35 -24.76 27.31
N GLU A 72 30.26 -24.57 26.37
CA GLU A 72 30.55 -23.32 25.68
C GLU A 72 29.68 -23.07 24.45
N THR A 73 28.75 -23.98 24.15
CA THR A 73 27.80 -23.87 23.03
C THR A 73 26.98 -22.58 23.16
N GLN A 74 26.87 -21.83 22.06
CA GLN A 74 26.06 -20.62 21.93
C GLN A 74 24.81 -20.86 21.07
N LEU A 75 24.89 -21.75 20.09
CA LEU A 75 23.81 -22.04 19.16
C LEU A 75 23.46 -23.53 19.25
N LEU A 76 22.25 -23.85 19.68
CA LEU A 76 21.79 -25.23 19.82
C LEU A 76 20.55 -25.46 18.96
N ASP A 77 20.70 -26.29 17.92
CA ASP A 77 19.62 -26.70 17.03
C ASP A 77 19.21 -28.15 17.32
N LEU A 78 18.03 -28.31 17.90
CA LEU A 78 17.38 -29.59 18.17
C LEU A 78 16.09 -29.74 17.33
N SER A 79 16.00 -29.02 16.21
CA SER A 79 14.80 -29.01 15.38
C SER A 79 14.51 -30.36 14.73
N LYS A 80 13.25 -30.60 14.33
CA LYS A 80 12.82 -31.80 13.60
C LYS A 80 13.11 -33.11 14.35
N ASN A 81 12.89 -33.11 15.66
CA ASN A 81 13.06 -34.29 16.51
C ASN A 81 11.70 -34.76 17.07
N ARG A 82 11.71 -35.49 18.18
CA ARG A 82 10.51 -36.07 18.82
C ARG A 82 10.46 -35.71 20.30
N LEU A 83 11.01 -34.55 20.68
CA LEU A 83 10.98 -34.04 22.05
C LEU A 83 9.54 -33.76 22.45
N ARG A 84 9.11 -34.19 23.65
CA ARG A 84 7.73 -34.07 24.13
C ARG A 84 7.50 -33.03 25.22
N TRP A 85 8.57 -32.67 25.95
CA TRP A 85 8.57 -31.68 27.01
C TRP A 85 9.97 -31.06 27.11
N VAL A 86 10.07 -29.94 27.83
CA VAL A 86 11.34 -29.36 28.28
C VAL A 86 11.21 -29.11 29.78
N GLN A 87 12.08 -29.74 30.57
CA GLN A 87 12.06 -29.69 32.03
C GLN A 87 13.02 -28.64 32.58
N ALA A 88 12.73 -28.19 33.81
CA ALA A 88 13.64 -27.35 34.57
C ALA A 88 14.92 -28.14 34.92
N GLY A 89 15.99 -27.88 34.16
CA GLY A 89 17.29 -28.53 34.33
C GLY A 89 17.91 -29.02 33.04
N ASP A 90 17.12 -29.34 32.01
CA ASP A 90 17.63 -29.93 30.77
C ASP A 90 18.69 -29.06 30.07
N LEU A 91 18.49 -27.74 30.13
CA LEU A 91 19.39 -26.75 29.54
C LEU A 91 20.23 -25.98 30.58
N ALA A 92 20.11 -26.33 31.88
CA ALA A 92 20.88 -25.71 32.94
C ALA A 92 22.41 -25.79 32.76
N PRO A 93 22.98 -26.88 32.20
CA PRO A 93 24.43 -26.97 31.96
C PRO A 93 24.99 -26.00 30.92
N TYR A 94 24.13 -25.32 30.13
CA TYR A 94 24.54 -24.52 28.97
C TYR A 94 24.19 -23.02 29.10
N PRO A 95 24.74 -22.29 30.10
CA PRO A 95 24.36 -20.90 30.39
C PRO A 95 24.80 -19.87 29.32
N ARG A 96 25.64 -20.29 28.37
CA ARG A 96 26.16 -19.43 27.28
C ARG A 96 25.29 -19.45 26.01
N LEU A 97 24.20 -20.22 26.00
CA LEU A 97 23.30 -20.28 24.86
C LEU A 97 22.71 -18.90 24.55
N GLU A 98 22.84 -18.51 23.29
CA GLU A 98 22.27 -17.30 22.69
C GLU A 98 21.09 -17.63 21.77
N GLU A 99 21.11 -18.80 21.12
CA GLU A 99 20.01 -19.30 20.30
C GLU A 99 19.72 -20.77 20.60
N VAL A 100 18.43 -21.06 20.78
CA VAL A 100 17.92 -22.43 20.93
C VAL A 100 16.78 -22.64 19.95
N ASP A 101 16.96 -23.60 19.05
CA ASP A 101 15.94 -24.03 18.09
C ASP A 101 15.35 -25.39 18.49
N LEU A 102 14.10 -25.37 18.92
CA LEU A 102 13.31 -26.54 19.30
C LEU A 102 12.14 -26.77 18.31
N SER A 103 12.24 -26.21 17.10
CA SER A 103 11.14 -26.24 16.13
C SER A 103 10.86 -27.64 15.59
N GLU A 104 9.64 -27.87 15.11
CA GLU A 104 9.20 -29.14 14.51
C GLU A 104 9.45 -30.35 15.43
N ASN A 105 9.08 -30.22 16.71
CA ASN A 105 9.11 -31.29 17.71
C ASN A 105 7.68 -31.69 18.13
N LEU A 106 7.53 -32.42 19.23
CA LEU A 106 6.24 -32.87 19.77
C LEU A 106 5.98 -32.24 21.15
N ILE A 107 6.55 -31.05 21.42
CA ILE A 107 6.53 -30.44 22.75
C ILE A 107 5.11 -29.99 23.06
N ALA A 108 4.47 -30.63 24.05
CA ALA A 108 3.10 -30.31 24.46
C ALA A 108 3.04 -29.44 25.72
N THR A 109 4.06 -29.51 26.56
CA THR A 109 4.14 -28.83 27.86
C THR A 109 5.52 -28.25 28.09
N LEU A 110 5.58 -26.99 28.53
CA LEU A 110 6.79 -26.35 29.06
C LEU A 110 6.69 -26.30 30.58
N GLU A 111 7.70 -26.77 31.29
CA GLU A 111 7.74 -26.62 32.74
C GLU A 111 8.01 -25.14 33.12
N PRO A 112 7.39 -24.59 34.18
CA PRO A 112 7.75 -23.26 34.67
C PRO A 112 9.25 -23.16 34.95
N ASN A 113 9.89 -22.06 34.54
CA ASN A 113 11.34 -21.84 34.67
C ASN A 113 12.23 -22.81 33.86
N ALA A 114 11.70 -23.56 32.88
CA ALA A 114 12.50 -24.46 32.04
C ALA A 114 13.75 -23.80 31.41
N PHE A 115 13.66 -22.49 31.09
CA PHE A 115 14.73 -21.72 30.47
C PHE A 115 15.39 -20.70 31.42
N ALA A 116 15.08 -20.73 32.72
CA ALA A 116 15.44 -19.67 33.66
C ALA A 116 16.96 -19.45 33.85
N THR A 117 17.78 -20.45 33.53
CA THR A 117 19.25 -20.38 33.58
C THR A 117 19.86 -19.68 32.37
N LEU A 118 19.11 -19.53 31.26
CA LEU A 118 19.61 -19.07 29.97
C LEU A 118 19.54 -17.54 29.84
N GLN A 119 20.25 -16.82 30.70
CA GLN A 119 20.20 -15.35 30.76
C GLN A 119 20.78 -14.65 29.51
N ASN A 120 21.60 -15.35 28.72
CA ASN A 120 22.17 -14.84 27.48
C ASN A 120 21.32 -15.14 26.25
N LEU A 121 20.21 -15.87 26.42
CA LEU A 121 19.37 -16.30 25.32
C LEU A 121 18.73 -15.09 24.64
N LYS A 122 18.94 -14.98 23.33
CA LYS A 122 18.41 -13.94 22.46
C LYS A 122 17.29 -14.49 21.59
N VAL A 123 17.43 -15.71 21.10
CA VAL A 123 16.49 -16.32 20.15
C VAL A 123 16.01 -17.67 20.69
N LEU A 124 14.68 -17.83 20.78
CA LEU A 124 14.04 -19.09 21.14
C LEU A 124 13.00 -19.43 20.08
N LYS A 125 13.18 -20.56 19.39
CA LYS A 125 12.24 -21.03 18.37
C LYS A 125 11.53 -22.28 18.87
N LEU A 126 10.19 -22.21 18.92
CA LEU A 126 9.31 -23.29 19.34
C LEU A 126 8.23 -23.58 18.29
N ARG A 127 8.48 -23.19 17.02
CA ARG A 127 7.56 -23.40 15.91
C ARG A 127 7.23 -24.87 15.69
N GLY A 128 6.02 -25.22 15.28
CA GLY A 128 5.72 -26.58 14.83
C GLY A 128 5.72 -27.59 15.98
N ASN A 129 5.19 -27.20 17.14
CA ASN A 129 5.08 -28.04 18.34
C ASN A 129 3.60 -28.31 18.68
N GLN A 130 3.33 -28.87 19.86
CA GLN A 130 1.98 -29.26 20.30
C GLN A 130 1.51 -28.44 21.51
N LEU A 131 2.05 -27.22 21.69
CA LEU A 131 1.75 -26.38 22.85
C LEU A 131 0.29 -25.92 22.80
N LYS A 132 -0.49 -26.30 23.82
CA LYS A 132 -1.88 -25.86 23.98
C LYS A 132 -2.02 -24.54 24.74
N LEU A 133 -1.05 -24.26 25.61
CA LEU A 133 -0.98 -23.06 26.42
C LEU A 133 0.49 -22.78 26.75
N VAL A 134 0.83 -21.51 26.93
CA VAL A 134 2.09 -21.10 27.52
C VAL A 134 1.84 -20.90 29.02
N PRO A 135 2.43 -21.71 29.91
CA PRO A 135 2.21 -21.56 31.34
C PRO A 135 2.85 -20.28 31.86
N MET A 136 2.23 -19.68 32.88
CA MET A 136 2.78 -18.50 33.55
C MET A 136 4.20 -18.81 34.07
N GLY A 137 5.16 -17.94 33.76
CA GLY A 137 6.55 -18.11 34.15
C GLY A 137 7.36 -19.12 33.33
N ALA A 138 6.83 -19.68 32.24
CA ALA A 138 7.62 -20.53 31.32
C ALA A 138 8.85 -19.78 30.76
N PHE A 139 8.69 -18.48 30.50
CA PHE A 139 9.73 -17.58 30.00
C PHE A 139 10.29 -16.64 31.07
N ALA A 140 10.10 -16.96 32.35
CA ALA A 140 10.61 -16.15 33.44
C ALA A 140 12.14 -16.01 33.34
N LYS A 141 12.65 -14.83 33.71
CA LYS A 141 14.09 -14.47 33.72
C LYS A 141 14.80 -14.44 32.37
N LEU A 142 14.09 -14.62 31.25
CA LEU A 142 14.63 -14.44 29.89
C LEU A 142 14.71 -12.95 29.50
N GLY A 143 15.45 -12.16 30.29
CA GLY A 143 15.50 -10.70 30.14
C GLY A 143 16.19 -10.20 28.87
N ASN A 144 17.04 -11.02 28.24
CA ASN A 144 17.76 -10.68 27.00
C ASN A 144 17.13 -11.26 25.73
N LEU A 145 16.00 -11.97 25.86
CA LEU A 145 15.34 -12.59 24.72
C LEU A 145 14.80 -11.49 23.81
N THR A 146 15.21 -11.51 22.54
CA THR A 146 14.82 -10.53 21.51
C THR A 146 13.88 -11.13 20.49
N SER A 147 13.92 -12.44 20.25
CA SER A 147 13.07 -13.13 19.28
C SER A 147 12.46 -14.40 19.87
N LEU A 148 11.14 -14.53 19.73
CA LEU A 148 10.37 -15.69 20.16
C LEU A 148 9.40 -16.09 19.05
N ASP A 149 9.51 -17.33 18.59
CA ASP A 149 8.61 -17.93 17.60
C ASP A 149 7.77 -19.05 18.26
N LEU A 150 6.45 -18.81 18.34
CA LEU A 150 5.44 -19.74 18.85
C LEU A 150 4.45 -20.18 17.77
N SER A 151 4.81 -20.00 16.49
CA SER A 151 3.95 -20.37 15.37
C SER A 151 3.75 -21.90 15.26
N GLU A 152 2.73 -22.33 14.51
CA GLU A 152 2.44 -23.74 14.24
C GLU A 152 2.33 -24.61 15.50
N ASN A 153 1.60 -24.11 16.50
CA ASN A 153 1.31 -24.81 17.75
C ASN A 153 -0.20 -25.14 17.84
N LYS A 154 -0.69 -25.48 19.04
CA LYS A 154 -2.10 -25.86 19.30
C LYS A 154 -2.77 -24.94 20.31
N MET A 155 -2.33 -23.68 20.37
CA MET A 155 -2.84 -22.71 21.34
C MET A 155 -4.24 -22.25 20.94
N VAL A 156 -5.19 -22.36 21.87
CA VAL A 156 -6.59 -21.91 21.64
C VAL A 156 -6.82 -20.48 22.15
N ILE A 157 -6.09 -20.10 23.20
CA ILE A 157 -6.22 -18.81 23.87
C ILE A 157 -4.86 -18.26 24.29
N LEU A 158 -4.67 -16.94 24.16
CA LEU A 158 -3.61 -16.21 24.83
C LEU A 158 -4.17 -15.52 26.08
N LEU A 159 -3.66 -15.92 27.25
CA LEU A 159 -4.11 -15.43 28.55
C LEU A 159 -3.44 -14.09 28.91
N ASP A 160 -4.03 -13.37 29.85
CA ASP A 160 -3.45 -12.16 30.41
C ASP A 160 -2.04 -12.41 30.97
N TYR A 161 -1.14 -11.45 30.74
CA TYR A 161 0.23 -11.45 31.29
C TYR A 161 1.12 -12.63 30.83
N THR A 162 0.72 -13.38 29.81
CA THR A 162 1.51 -14.50 29.25
C THR A 162 2.96 -14.10 28.95
N PHE A 163 3.18 -12.85 28.55
CA PHE A 163 4.49 -12.33 28.14
C PHE A 163 5.06 -11.22 29.05
N GLN A 164 4.60 -11.14 30.30
CA GLN A 164 4.88 -10.02 31.21
C GLN A 164 6.37 -9.75 31.47
N ASP A 165 7.19 -10.80 31.51
CA ASP A 165 8.62 -10.71 31.86
C ASP A 165 9.53 -10.38 30.66
N MET A 166 9.03 -10.47 29.43
CA MET A 166 9.82 -10.38 28.20
C MET A 166 9.93 -8.93 27.71
N ARG A 167 10.53 -8.06 28.52
CA ARG A 167 10.61 -6.61 28.25
C ARG A 167 11.51 -6.24 27.07
N SER A 168 12.52 -7.05 26.78
CA SER A 168 13.50 -6.84 25.70
C SER A 168 13.12 -7.51 24.38
N LEU A 169 11.98 -8.21 24.35
CA LEU A 169 11.52 -8.90 23.16
C LEU A 169 11.21 -7.88 22.07
N LYS A 170 11.82 -8.06 20.89
CA LYS A 170 11.66 -7.21 19.71
C LYS A 170 10.76 -7.86 18.67
N HIS A 171 10.88 -9.17 18.49
CA HIS A 171 10.16 -9.92 17.47
C HIS A 171 9.35 -11.03 18.14
N LEU A 172 8.04 -11.03 17.87
CA LEU A 172 7.12 -12.06 18.34
C LEU A 172 6.29 -12.56 17.16
N GLU A 173 6.35 -13.87 16.92
CA GLU A 173 5.50 -14.54 15.95
C GLU A 173 4.54 -15.49 16.65
N VAL A 174 3.25 -15.24 16.48
CA VAL A 174 2.17 -16.10 16.96
C VAL A 174 1.28 -16.40 15.77
N GLY A 175 1.39 -17.58 15.17
CA GLY A 175 0.53 -17.97 14.05
C GLY A 175 0.32 -19.46 13.91
N ASP A 176 -0.55 -19.92 13.01
CA ASP A 176 -0.90 -21.35 12.86
C ASP A 176 -1.23 -22.04 14.17
N ASN A 177 -1.99 -21.33 14.98
CA ASN A 177 -2.52 -21.87 16.21
C ASN A 177 -4.04 -22.00 16.03
N ASP A 178 -4.67 -22.84 16.83
CA ASP A 178 -6.12 -22.93 16.92
C ASP A 178 -6.71 -21.72 17.69
N LEU A 179 -6.08 -20.54 17.55
CA LEU A 179 -6.28 -19.37 18.38
C LEU A 179 -7.61 -18.71 18.03
N VAL A 180 -8.55 -18.77 18.96
CA VAL A 180 -9.90 -18.17 18.82
C VAL A 180 -9.99 -16.85 19.58
N TYR A 181 -9.22 -16.68 20.65
CA TYR A 181 -9.31 -15.52 21.52
C TYR A 181 -7.94 -15.05 22.04
N ILE A 182 -7.72 -13.73 22.01
CA ILE A 182 -6.57 -13.08 22.64
C ILE A 182 -7.12 -12.17 23.75
N SER A 183 -6.74 -12.47 24.99
CA SER A 183 -7.16 -11.66 26.14
C SER A 183 -6.61 -10.24 26.06
N HIS A 184 -7.34 -9.29 26.66
CA HIS A 184 -7.03 -7.85 26.57
C HIS A 184 -5.66 -7.47 27.11
N LYS A 185 -5.09 -8.21 28.07
CA LYS A 185 -3.76 -7.94 28.63
C LYS A 185 -2.73 -9.01 28.25
N ALA A 186 -3.00 -9.80 27.19
CA ALA A 186 -2.07 -10.85 26.75
C ALA A 186 -0.68 -10.28 26.39
N PHE A 187 -0.64 -9.12 25.73
CA PHE A 187 0.59 -8.44 25.33
C PHE A 187 1.12 -7.45 26.38
N SER A 188 0.59 -7.46 27.60
CA SER A 188 1.09 -6.62 28.67
C SER A 188 2.51 -7.04 29.07
N GLY A 189 3.45 -6.09 29.13
CA GLY A 189 4.86 -6.33 29.46
C GLY A 189 5.81 -6.30 28.26
N LEU A 190 5.30 -6.42 27.04
CA LEU A 190 6.05 -6.36 25.77
C LEU A 190 6.41 -4.91 25.38
N LEU A 191 7.17 -4.21 26.23
CA LEU A 191 7.48 -2.79 26.08
C LEU A 191 8.48 -2.51 24.94
N GLY A 192 9.35 -3.47 24.63
CA GLY A 192 10.37 -3.36 23.57
C GLY A 192 9.97 -3.96 22.22
N LEU A 193 8.72 -4.43 22.05
CA LEU A 193 8.32 -5.16 20.86
C LEU A 193 8.24 -4.22 19.66
N GLU A 194 8.98 -4.54 18.60
CA GLU A 194 9.11 -3.79 17.36
C GLU A 194 8.32 -4.46 16.22
N ASP A 195 8.33 -5.79 16.14
CA ASP A 195 7.63 -6.55 15.12
C ASP A 195 6.71 -7.62 15.72
N LEU A 196 5.44 -7.59 15.33
CA LEU A 196 4.44 -8.58 15.70
C LEU A 196 3.83 -9.19 14.44
N THR A 197 3.84 -10.52 14.36
CA THR A 197 3.13 -11.27 13.32
C THR A 197 2.05 -12.13 13.97
N ILE A 198 0.80 -11.94 13.55
CA ILE A 198 -0.34 -12.79 13.90
C ILE A 198 -0.86 -13.43 12.60
N ALA A 199 -0.72 -14.75 12.47
CA ALA A 199 -1.03 -15.44 11.22
C ALA A 199 -1.92 -16.68 11.41
N ARG A 200 -2.84 -16.98 10.48
CA ARG A 200 -3.57 -18.26 10.43
C ARG A 200 -4.27 -18.60 11.76
N CYS A 201 -4.97 -17.60 12.32
CA CYS A 201 -5.77 -17.72 13.54
C CYS A 201 -7.25 -17.53 13.21
N ASN A 202 -8.14 -18.21 13.95
CA ASN A 202 -9.58 -18.07 13.76
C ASN A 202 -10.16 -16.93 14.61
N LEU A 203 -9.51 -15.75 14.54
CA LEU A 203 -9.92 -14.56 15.26
C LEU A 203 -11.11 -13.92 14.55
N THR A 204 -12.15 -13.58 15.30
CA THR A 204 -13.34 -12.87 14.79
C THR A 204 -13.14 -11.35 14.77
N SER A 205 -12.28 -10.81 15.63
CA SER A 205 -11.94 -9.39 15.66
C SER A 205 -10.55 -9.15 16.27
N ILE A 206 -9.99 -7.97 16.00
CA ILE A 206 -8.78 -7.48 16.65
C ILE A 206 -9.15 -6.35 17.61
N SER A 207 -8.87 -6.54 18.89
CA SER A 207 -9.11 -5.49 19.88
C SER A 207 -7.94 -4.52 19.92
N GLY A 208 -8.20 -3.23 19.63
CA GLY A 208 -7.18 -2.20 19.84
C GLY A 208 -6.79 -2.02 21.30
N GLN A 209 -7.62 -2.47 22.25
CA GLN A 209 -7.22 -2.51 23.66
C GLN A 209 -6.03 -3.46 23.86
N THR A 210 -6.06 -4.63 23.23
CA THR A 210 -4.99 -5.63 23.30
C THR A 210 -3.70 -5.13 22.67
N LEU A 211 -3.80 -4.48 21.49
CA LEU A 211 -2.62 -3.92 20.81
C LEU A 211 -2.09 -2.64 21.47
N SER A 212 -2.91 -1.91 22.22
CA SER A 212 -2.52 -0.61 22.81
C SER A 212 -1.37 -0.67 23.83
N TYR A 213 -1.02 -1.86 24.31
CA TYR A 213 0.14 -2.08 25.18
C TYR A 213 1.47 -2.02 24.41
N LEU A 214 1.45 -2.26 23.10
CA LEU A 214 2.62 -2.37 22.22
C LEU A 214 3.08 -0.99 21.70
N ARG A 215 3.55 -0.13 22.60
CA ARG A 215 3.87 1.27 22.27
C ARG A 215 5.09 1.44 21.37
N SER A 216 5.98 0.45 21.33
CA SER A 216 7.21 0.47 20.52
C SER A 216 7.04 -0.23 19.18
N LEU A 217 5.84 -0.73 18.87
CA LEU A 217 5.59 -1.53 17.68
C LEU A 217 5.80 -0.69 16.42
N VAL A 218 6.65 -1.19 15.53
CA VAL A 218 7.04 -0.59 14.25
C VAL A 218 6.32 -1.30 13.11
N THR A 219 6.26 -2.64 13.14
CA THR A 219 5.60 -3.44 12.12
C THR A 219 4.54 -4.36 12.73
N LEU A 220 3.36 -4.35 12.13
CA LEU A 220 2.28 -5.28 12.45
C LEU A 220 1.90 -6.06 11.18
N ARG A 221 2.00 -7.39 11.24
CA ARG A 221 1.58 -8.28 10.16
C ARG A 221 0.43 -9.15 10.64
N LEU A 222 -0.67 -9.12 9.88
CA LEU A 222 -1.90 -9.83 10.19
C LEU A 222 -2.30 -10.66 8.98
N HIS A 223 -1.96 -11.94 9.01
CA HIS A 223 -2.04 -12.81 7.84
C HIS A 223 -3.10 -13.90 8.03
N HIS A 224 -3.85 -14.24 6.98
CA HIS A 224 -4.75 -15.39 6.98
C HIS A 224 -5.74 -15.39 8.17
N LEU A 225 -6.51 -14.30 8.34
CA LEU A 225 -7.52 -14.16 9.39
C LEU A 225 -8.92 -14.11 8.81
N SER A 226 -9.91 -14.50 9.62
CA SER A 226 -11.33 -14.56 9.24
C SER A 226 -12.12 -13.30 9.62
N ILE A 227 -11.47 -12.13 9.66
CA ILE A 227 -12.08 -10.87 10.08
C ILE A 227 -12.84 -10.24 8.91
N THR A 228 -14.06 -9.78 9.18
CA THR A 228 -14.99 -9.28 8.14
C THR A 228 -14.92 -7.77 7.91
N ALA A 229 -14.48 -7.01 8.92
CA ALA A 229 -14.43 -5.55 8.87
C ALA A 229 -13.29 -4.98 9.73
N LEU A 230 -12.74 -3.84 9.29
CA LEU A 230 -11.85 -2.98 10.09
C LEU A 230 -12.64 -1.80 10.66
N GLU A 231 -12.73 -1.75 11.99
CA GLU A 231 -13.40 -0.72 12.78
C GLU A 231 -12.43 0.37 13.27
N ASP A 232 -12.98 1.51 13.69
CA ASP A 232 -12.24 2.73 14.06
C ASP A 232 -11.21 2.56 15.19
N GLN A 233 -11.39 1.54 16.04
CA GLN A 233 -10.59 1.36 17.25
C GLN A 233 -9.61 0.19 17.17
N ASN A 234 -9.50 -0.54 16.04
CA ASN A 234 -8.65 -1.74 15.98
C ASN A 234 -7.16 -1.45 16.22
N PHE A 235 -6.66 -0.26 15.85
CA PHE A 235 -5.23 0.09 15.91
C PHE A 235 -4.89 1.24 16.87
N ARG A 236 -5.70 1.42 17.93
CA ARG A 236 -5.56 2.54 18.86
C ARG A 236 -4.21 2.55 19.60
N LYS A 237 -3.61 3.73 19.76
CA LYS A 237 -2.37 4.01 20.53
C LYS A 237 -1.08 3.38 19.96
N LEU A 238 -1.08 2.98 18.69
CA LEU A 238 0.11 2.47 17.99
C LEU A 238 0.87 3.61 17.28
N SER A 239 1.34 4.61 18.04
CA SER A 239 1.94 5.85 17.48
C SER A 239 3.28 5.63 16.76
N ASN A 240 4.00 4.57 17.11
CA ASN A 240 5.29 4.24 16.50
C ASN A 240 5.16 3.30 15.30
N LEU A 241 3.94 2.85 14.98
CA LEU A 241 3.71 1.96 13.86
C LEU A 241 4.06 2.66 12.55
N ARG A 242 4.89 2.01 11.74
CA ARG A 242 5.36 2.47 10.43
C ARG A 242 4.91 1.55 9.31
N GLY A 243 4.70 0.27 9.62
CA GLY A 243 4.30 -0.75 8.66
C GLY A 243 3.08 -1.52 9.12
N LEU A 244 2.09 -1.64 8.24
CA LEU A 244 0.91 -2.49 8.45
C LEU A 244 0.70 -3.39 7.23
N ASP A 245 0.69 -4.69 7.48
CA ASP A 245 0.42 -5.71 6.47
C ASP A 245 -0.82 -6.50 6.85
N ILE A 246 -1.84 -6.43 6.00
CA ILE A 246 -3.08 -7.19 6.11
C ILE A 246 -3.16 -8.06 4.86
N ASP A 247 -3.03 -9.36 5.04
CA ASP A 247 -2.91 -10.28 3.90
C ASP A 247 -3.77 -11.52 4.11
N HIS A 248 -4.44 -11.96 3.04
CA HIS A 248 -5.34 -13.13 3.04
C HIS A 248 -6.48 -13.02 4.06
N TRP A 249 -7.31 -11.97 3.97
CA TRP A 249 -8.55 -11.86 4.76
C TRP A 249 -9.75 -11.99 3.81
N PRO A 250 -10.17 -13.22 3.47
CA PRO A 250 -11.11 -13.46 2.37
C PRO A 250 -12.50 -12.89 2.61
N TYR A 251 -12.86 -12.58 3.86
CA TYR A 251 -14.16 -12.02 4.23
C TYR A 251 -14.11 -10.51 4.50
N LEU A 252 -12.94 -9.86 4.39
CA LEU A 252 -12.82 -8.43 4.64
C LEU A 252 -13.40 -7.65 3.47
N GLU A 253 -14.56 -7.03 3.69
CA GLU A 253 -15.28 -6.25 2.68
C GLU A 253 -15.33 -4.76 3.03
N TYR A 254 -15.26 -4.43 4.32
CA TYR A 254 -15.46 -3.07 4.82
C TYR A 254 -14.29 -2.56 5.65
N ILE A 255 -13.82 -1.35 5.31
CA ILE A 255 -12.81 -0.62 6.07
C ILE A 255 -13.40 0.73 6.48
N SER A 256 -13.54 0.93 7.79
CA SER A 256 -14.12 2.14 8.34
C SER A 256 -13.24 3.38 8.07
N PRO A 257 -13.82 4.57 7.81
CA PRO A 257 -13.08 5.81 7.55
C PRO A 257 -12.09 6.24 8.64
N LEU A 258 -12.25 5.81 9.89
CA LEU A 258 -11.35 6.16 10.99
C LEU A 258 -10.49 4.98 11.47
N SER A 259 -10.53 3.84 10.77
CA SER A 259 -9.76 2.64 11.12
C SER A 259 -8.26 2.89 11.30
N PHE A 260 -7.67 3.77 10.49
CA PHE A 260 -6.25 4.15 10.56
C PHE A 260 -6.00 5.48 11.29
N GLN A 261 -6.98 6.01 12.03
CA GLN A 261 -6.83 7.28 12.72
C GLN A 261 -5.74 7.22 13.80
N GLY A 262 -4.80 8.17 13.75
CA GLY A 262 -3.70 8.27 14.70
C GLY A 262 -2.49 7.39 14.38
N LEU A 263 -2.53 6.64 13.27
CA LEU A 263 -1.36 5.94 12.73
C LEU A 263 -0.54 6.86 11.82
N ASP A 264 0.78 6.64 11.80
CA ASP A 264 1.72 7.38 10.96
C ASP A 264 2.55 6.42 10.08
N LEU A 265 1.83 5.72 9.20
CA LEU A 265 2.38 4.65 8.38
C LEU A 265 3.28 5.19 7.25
N HIS A 266 4.38 4.48 7.01
CA HIS A 266 5.28 4.66 5.87
C HIS A 266 4.94 3.70 4.74
N TRP A 267 4.46 2.49 5.07
CA TRP A 267 3.97 1.53 4.10
C TRP A 267 2.71 0.82 4.62
N LEU A 268 1.79 0.54 3.70
CA LEU A 268 0.53 -0.15 3.95
C LEU A 268 0.31 -1.18 2.86
N SER A 269 0.05 -2.41 3.26
CA SER A 269 -0.29 -3.52 2.38
C SER A 269 -1.62 -4.10 2.83
N ILE A 270 -2.60 -4.14 1.93
CA ILE A 270 -3.89 -4.79 2.13
C ILE A 270 -4.10 -5.66 0.89
N THR A 271 -3.79 -6.94 1.00
CA THR A 271 -3.74 -7.87 -0.14
C THR A 271 -4.58 -9.12 0.11
N ASN A 272 -5.07 -9.73 -0.97
CA ASN A 272 -5.87 -10.97 -0.90
C ASN A 272 -7.10 -10.79 0.03
N THR A 273 -7.87 -9.72 -0.18
CA THR A 273 -9.11 -9.44 0.56
C THR A 273 -10.28 -9.23 -0.40
N ASN A 274 -11.48 -8.99 0.12
CA ASN A 274 -12.70 -8.83 -0.67
C ASN A 274 -13.13 -7.35 -0.82
N ILE A 275 -12.22 -6.38 -0.63
CA ILE A 275 -12.54 -4.97 -0.83
C ILE A 275 -12.76 -4.66 -2.32
N THR A 276 -13.93 -4.10 -2.65
CA THR A 276 -14.33 -3.82 -4.04
C THR A 276 -13.96 -2.42 -4.52
N SER A 277 -13.55 -1.53 -3.61
CA SER A 277 -13.17 -0.15 -3.91
C SER A 277 -12.04 0.32 -3.01
N VAL A 278 -11.32 1.35 -3.47
CA VAL A 278 -10.26 1.98 -2.69
C VAL A 278 -10.88 2.73 -1.50
N PRO A 279 -10.48 2.44 -0.24
CA PRO A 279 -11.06 3.06 0.95
C PRO A 279 -10.48 4.47 1.18
N SER A 280 -10.70 5.38 0.23
CA SER A 280 -10.11 6.74 0.18
C SER A 280 -10.31 7.54 1.47
N ALA A 281 -11.47 7.40 2.12
CA ALA A 281 -11.76 8.08 3.38
C ALA A 281 -10.85 7.63 4.54
N SER A 282 -10.44 6.36 4.55
CA SER A 282 -9.53 5.80 5.58
C SER A 282 -8.09 6.31 5.46
N PHE A 283 -7.70 6.77 4.26
CA PHE A 283 -6.35 7.24 3.96
C PHE A 283 -6.08 8.70 4.34
N LYS A 284 -7.11 9.43 4.76
CA LYS A 284 -7.05 10.89 4.98
C LYS A 284 -5.88 11.37 5.85
N ASN A 285 -5.47 10.57 6.84
CA ASN A 285 -4.41 10.95 7.80
C ASN A 285 -3.04 10.32 7.49
N LEU A 286 -2.94 9.47 6.46
CA LEU A 286 -1.71 8.73 6.12
C LEU A 286 -0.76 9.58 5.25
N VAL A 287 -0.46 10.80 5.69
CA VAL A 287 0.28 11.80 4.91
C VAL A 287 1.76 11.44 4.66
N HIS A 288 2.31 10.53 5.47
CA HIS A 288 3.68 10.03 5.35
C HIS A 288 3.80 8.72 4.57
N LEU A 289 2.68 8.18 4.07
CA LEU A 289 2.68 6.93 3.34
C LEU A 289 3.47 7.08 2.04
N THR A 290 4.40 6.15 1.82
CA THR A 290 5.30 6.12 0.66
C THR A 290 5.06 4.90 -0.22
N HIS A 291 4.59 3.78 0.35
CA HIS A 291 4.32 2.54 -0.37
C HIS A 291 2.90 2.06 -0.03
N LEU A 292 2.10 1.79 -1.06
CA LEU A 292 0.75 1.25 -0.93
C LEU A 292 0.59 0.05 -1.85
N ASN A 293 0.21 -1.09 -1.26
CA ASN A 293 -0.11 -2.30 -1.99
C ASN A 293 -1.58 -2.69 -1.75
N LEU A 294 -2.37 -2.73 -2.82
CA LEU A 294 -3.76 -3.16 -2.84
C LEU A 294 -3.97 -4.33 -3.82
N SER A 295 -2.93 -5.12 -4.09
CA SER A 295 -2.98 -6.25 -5.02
C SER A 295 -3.95 -7.34 -4.57
N TYR A 296 -4.49 -8.10 -5.52
CA TYR A 296 -5.39 -9.23 -5.27
C TYR A 296 -6.64 -8.86 -4.46
N ASN A 297 -7.19 -7.67 -4.70
CA ASN A 297 -8.51 -7.28 -4.22
C ASN A 297 -9.43 -7.03 -5.42
N PRO A 298 -10.73 -7.31 -5.38
CA PRO A 298 -11.65 -7.14 -6.51
C PRO A 298 -12.00 -5.67 -6.82
N ILE A 299 -10.98 -4.82 -6.98
CA ILE A 299 -11.11 -3.39 -7.30
C ILE A 299 -11.11 -3.22 -8.81
N THR A 300 -12.31 -3.01 -9.36
CA THR A 300 -12.55 -2.92 -10.81
C THR A 300 -12.43 -1.51 -11.39
N THR A 301 -12.58 -0.48 -10.57
CA THR A 301 -12.56 0.94 -10.99
C THR A 301 -11.82 1.80 -9.98
N LEU A 302 -10.96 2.69 -10.48
CA LEU A 302 -10.36 3.76 -9.69
C LEU A 302 -11.13 5.06 -9.89
N GLU A 303 -11.79 5.53 -8.83
CA GLU A 303 -12.56 6.77 -8.83
C GLU A 303 -11.65 8.02 -8.82
N PRO A 304 -12.15 9.17 -9.30
CA PRO A 304 -11.42 10.44 -9.29
C PRO A 304 -10.99 10.81 -7.88
N TRP A 305 -9.73 11.19 -7.71
CA TRP A 305 -9.17 11.62 -6.43
C TRP A 305 -9.14 10.53 -5.34
N ALA A 306 -9.18 9.24 -5.72
CA ALA A 306 -9.15 8.11 -4.78
C ALA A 306 -7.95 8.15 -3.82
N PHE A 307 -6.82 8.74 -4.23
CA PHE A 307 -5.59 8.81 -3.44
C PHE A 307 -5.15 10.25 -3.10
N LYS A 308 -6.06 11.22 -3.15
CA LYS A 308 -5.73 12.66 -3.07
C LYS A 308 -4.92 13.09 -1.85
N ASP A 309 -5.10 12.39 -0.72
CA ASP A 309 -4.51 12.72 0.57
C ASP A 309 -3.09 12.11 0.72
N LEU A 310 -2.70 11.18 -0.15
CA LEU A 310 -1.43 10.45 -0.11
C LEU A 310 -0.30 11.22 -0.85
N LEU A 311 0.02 12.42 -0.36
CA LEU A 311 0.90 13.38 -1.05
C LEU A 311 2.36 12.90 -1.22
N ARG A 312 2.81 11.97 -0.37
CA ARG A 312 4.18 11.42 -0.37
C ARG A 312 4.29 10.02 -0.97
N LEU A 313 3.21 9.51 -1.55
CA LEU A 313 3.21 8.17 -2.14
C LEU A 313 4.18 8.10 -3.32
N LYS A 314 5.07 7.12 -3.28
CA LYS A 314 6.10 6.85 -4.29
C LYS A 314 5.82 5.57 -5.06
N GLU A 315 5.25 4.57 -4.40
CA GLU A 315 4.96 3.28 -5.00
C GLU A 315 3.50 2.90 -4.75
N LEU A 316 2.79 2.61 -5.84
CA LEU A 316 1.42 2.10 -5.84
C LEU A 316 1.38 0.77 -6.62
N ILE A 317 0.98 -0.28 -5.92
CA ILE A 317 0.92 -1.65 -6.45
C ILE A 317 -0.52 -2.14 -6.39
N MET A 318 -1.08 -2.50 -7.54
CA MET A 318 -2.42 -3.08 -7.71
C MET A 318 -2.34 -4.18 -8.76
N VAL A 319 -1.70 -5.30 -8.42
CA VAL A 319 -1.58 -6.47 -9.31
C VAL A 319 -2.81 -7.34 -9.18
N SER A 320 -3.34 -7.85 -10.29
CA SER A 320 -4.46 -8.81 -10.29
C SER A 320 -5.67 -8.37 -9.45
N THR A 321 -6.08 -7.11 -9.59
CA THR A 321 -7.29 -6.58 -8.93
C THR A 321 -8.54 -6.66 -9.80
N GLY A 322 -8.41 -7.05 -11.08
CA GLY A 322 -9.49 -6.97 -12.06
C GLY A 322 -9.80 -5.53 -12.48
N LEU A 323 -8.81 -4.64 -12.40
CA LEU A 323 -8.98 -3.21 -12.71
C LEU A 323 -9.30 -3.03 -14.20
N MET A 324 -10.50 -2.54 -14.50
CA MET A 324 -10.97 -2.29 -15.87
C MET A 324 -10.78 -0.84 -16.29
N THR A 325 -11.00 0.11 -15.36
CA THR A 325 -11.00 1.54 -15.67
C THR A 325 -10.28 2.37 -14.60
N VAL A 326 -9.49 3.33 -15.07
CA VAL A 326 -8.88 4.37 -14.23
C VAL A 326 -9.48 5.71 -14.65
N GLU A 327 -10.44 6.23 -13.89
CA GLU A 327 -11.13 7.47 -14.26
C GLU A 327 -10.15 8.67 -14.31
N PRO A 328 -10.47 9.73 -15.08
CA PRO A 328 -9.66 10.94 -15.10
C PRO A 328 -9.45 11.52 -13.69
N HIS A 329 -8.24 11.94 -13.38
CA HIS A 329 -7.80 12.40 -12.06
C HIS A 329 -7.88 11.34 -10.93
N ALA A 330 -8.05 10.05 -11.22
CA ALA A 330 -8.08 9.01 -10.19
C ALA A 330 -6.78 8.92 -9.37
N LEU A 331 -5.63 9.07 -10.05
CA LEU A 331 -4.30 9.19 -9.46
C LEU A 331 -3.94 10.66 -9.16
N GLY A 332 -4.95 11.53 -9.10
CA GLY A 332 -4.83 12.94 -8.74
C GLY A 332 -4.36 13.11 -7.29
N GLY A 333 -3.45 14.05 -7.06
CA GLY A 333 -2.82 14.31 -5.76
C GLY A 333 -1.49 13.59 -5.54
N LEU A 334 -1.22 12.51 -6.29
CA LEU A 334 0.03 11.75 -6.21
C LEU A 334 1.20 12.50 -6.90
N ARG A 335 1.83 13.42 -6.17
CA ARG A 335 2.89 14.31 -6.70
C ARG A 335 4.27 13.67 -6.78
N GLN A 336 4.50 12.60 -6.02
CA GLN A 336 5.81 11.97 -5.85
C GLN A 336 5.83 10.53 -6.36
N ILE A 337 4.81 10.13 -7.13
CA ILE A 337 4.69 8.75 -7.63
C ILE A 337 5.85 8.45 -8.59
N ARG A 338 6.55 7.34 -8.33
CA ARG A 338 7.70 6.86 -9.10
C ARG A 338 7.43 5.50 -9.70
N VAL A 339 6.79 4.61 -8.94
CA VAL A 339 6.50 3.24 -9.35
C VAL A 339 4.99 3.04 -9.37
N LEU A 340 4.46 2.67 -10.53
CA LEU A 340 3.09 2.27 -10.70
C LEU A 340 3.05 0.85 -11.27
N ASN A 341 2.37 -0.04 -10.56
CA ASN A 341 2.26 -1.43 -10.96
C ASN A 341 0.81 -1.88 -11.03
N PHE A 342 0.26 -1.95 -12.24
CA PHE A 342 -1.07 -2.44 -12.59
C PHE A 342 -1.01 -3.73 -13.42
N THR A 343 0.01 -4.56 -13.19
CA THR A 343 0.21 -5.83 -13.91
C THR A 343 -1.00 -6.77 -13.76
N ALA A 344 -1.29 -7.52 -14.82
CA ALA A 344 -2.30 -8.58 -14.83
C ALA A 344 -3.71 -8.12 -14.40
N ASN A 345 -4.20 -7.03 -15.01
CA ASN A 345 -5.57 -6.53 -14.85
C ASN A 345 -6.32 -6.56 -16.19
N ASP A 346 -7.53 -6.00 -16.23
CA ASP A 346 -8.39 -5.93 -17.41
C ASP A 346 -8.37 -4.53 -18.05
N LEU A 347 -7.27 -3.79 -17.88
CA LEU A 347 -7.17 -2.40 -18.28
C LEU A 347 -7.04 -2.29 -19.80
N GLN A 348 -7.98 -1.59 -20.44
CA GLN A 348 -7.89 -1.30 -21.88
C GLN A 348 -7.01 -0.09 -22.19
N THR A 349 -6.93 0.88 -21.28
CA THR A 349 -6.12 2.08 -21.50
C THR A 349 -5.72 2.72 -20.18
N LEU A 350 -4.69 3.55 -20.21
CA LEU A 350 -4.28 4.38 -19.10
C LEU A 350 -4.04 5.79 -19.61
N GLU A 351 -5.00 6.69 -19.37
CA GLU A 351 -4.94 8.06 -19.89
C GLU A 351 -3.97 8.93 -19.07
N GLU A 352 -3.25 9.84 -19.75
CA GLU A 352 -2.36 10.79 -19.06
C GLU A 352 -3.13 11.67 -18.06
N GLY A 353 -4.38 12.03 -18.41
CA GLY A 353 -5.28 12.81 -17.56
C GLY A 353 -5.72 12.10 -16.27
N SER A 354 -5.42 10.81 -16.09
CA SER A 354 -5.65 10.11 -14.83
C SER A 354 -4.65 10.52 -13.75
N PHE A 355 -3.48 11.07 -14.12
CA PHE A 355 -2.40 11.43 -13.22
C PHE A 355 -2.45 12.89 -12.78
N HIS A 356 -1.85 13.18 -11.62
CA HIS A 356 -1.50 14.55 -11.27
C HIS A 356 -0.36 15.10 -12.13
N SER A 357 0.67 14.29 -12.33
CA SER A 357 1.80 14.57 -13.21
C SER A 357 2.46 13.23 -13.55
N VAL A 358 2.69 12.98 -14.84
CA VAL A 358 3.40 11.78 -15.28
C VAL A 358 4.92 11.95 -15.15
N ASN A 359 5.44 13.17 -14.98
CA ASN A 359 6.88 13.46 -15.04
C ASN A 359 7.69 12.86 -13.90
N SER A 360 7.07 12.57 -12.75
CA SER A 360 7.74 11.91 -11.63
C SER A 360 7.84 10.39 -11.79
N LEU A 361 7.08 9.82 -12.72
CA LEU A 361 6.98 8.38 -12.94
C LEU A 361 8.28 7.85 -13.57
N GLU A 362 8.90 6.90 -12.89
CA GLU A 362 10.15 6.24 -13.27
C GLU A 362 9.88 4.84 -13.83
N THR A 363 9.02 4.06 -13.14
CA THR A 363 8.67 2.68 -13.49
C THR A 363 7.17 2.54 -13.70
N LEU A 364 6.78 1.96 -14.83
CA LEU A 364 5.39 1.67 -15.17
C LEU A 364 5.25 0.21 -15.56
N ARG A 365 4.46 -0.56 -14.80
CA ARG A 365 4.13 -1.95 -15.13
C ARG A 365 2.63 -2.04 -15.44
N VAL A 366 2.33 -2.30 -16.70
CA VAL A 366 0.97 -2.50 -17.23
C VAL A 366 0.92 -3.73 -18.14
N ASP A 367 1.90 -4.63 -18.01
CA ASP A 367 1.91 -5.92 -18.71
C ASP A 367 0.77 -6.82 -18.24
N GLY A 368 0.36 -7.77 -19.09
CA GLY A 368 -0.78 -8.64 -18.80
C GLY A 368 -2.14 -7.94 -18.81
N ASN A 369 -2.26 -6.80 -19.49
CA ASN A 369 -3.53 -6.08 -19.68
C ASN A 369 -3.96 -6.11 -21.16
N PRO A 370 -5.28 -6.15 -21.46
CA PRO A 370 -5.81 -6.10 -22.82
C PRO A 370 -5.78 -4.68 -23.40
N LEU A 371 -4.58 -4.11 -23.57
CA LEU A 371 -4.40 -2.70 -23.96
C LEU A 371 -4.87 -2.41 -25.40
N MET A 372 -5.69 -1.38 -25.54
CA MET A 372 -6.08 -0.77 -26.81
C MET A 372 -5.07 0.32 -27.18
N CYS A 373 -4.21 0.03 -28.16
CA CYS A 373 -3.12 0.88 -28.63
C CYS A 373 -3.61 1.98 -29.59
N ASP A 374 -4.48 2.85 -29.07
CA ASP A 374 -4.96 4.07 -29.73
C ASP A 374 -4.25 5.33 -29.19
N CYS A 375 -4.72 6.51 -29.58
CA CYS A 375 -4.11 7.78 -29.15
C CYS A 375 -4.03 7.99 -27.62
N ARG A 376 -4.82 7.28 -26.80
CA ARG A 376 -4.80 7.41 -25.34
C ARG A 376 -3.52 6.87 -24.72
N LEU A 377 -2.89 5.88 -25.34
CA LEU A 377 -1.62 5.30 -24.89
C LEU A 377 -0.38 5.99 -25.49
N LEU A 378 -0.59 7.01 -26.34
CA LEU A 378 0.49 7.70 -27.04
C LEU A 378 1.55 8.27 -26.08
N TRP A 379 1.14 8.78 -24.91
CA TRP A 379 2.07 9.31 -23.91
C TRP A 379 3.04 8.24 -23.36
N ILE A 380 2.58 7.00 -23.17
CA ILE A 380 3.42 5.88 -22.73
C ILE A 380 4.44 5.55 -23.83
N LEU A 381 3.96 5.49 -25.07
CA LEU A 381 4.79 5.17 -26.23
C LEU A 381 5.85 6.25 -26.52
N GLN A 382 5.49 7.52 -26.36
CA GLN A 382 6.43 8.65 -26.45
C GLN A 382 7.50 8.59 -25.36
N ARG A 383 7.17 8.04 -24.19
CA ARG A 383 8.07 7.90 -23.05
C ARG A 383 8.72 6.52 -22.93
N ARG A 384 8.59 5.65 -23.93
CA ARG A 384 9.13 4.27 -23.86
C ARG A 384 10.64 4.15 -23.65
N LYS A 385 11.41 5.20 -23.98
CA LYS A 385 12.87 5.27 -23.76
C LYS A 385 13.24 5.80 -22.36
N THR A 386 12.30 6.46 -21.66
CA THR A 386 12.52 7.08 -20.36
C THR A 386 11.81 6.35 -19.22
N LEU A 387 10.68 5.69 -19.49
CA LEU A 387 9.99 4.82 -18.56
C LEU A 387 10.67 3.46 -18.51
N ASN A 388 10.90 2.97 -17.29
CA ASN A 388 11.36 1.63 -17.05
C ASN A 388 10.17 0.65 -17.00
N PHE A 389 10.22 -0.40 -17.83
CA PHE A 389 9.23 -1.49 -17.86
C PHE A 389 9.75 -2.78 -17.16
N ASP A 390 10.92 -2.73 -16.50
CA ASP A 390 11.54 -3.87 -15.80
C ASP A 390 11.67 -5.14 -16.66
N GLY A 391 11.93 -4.96 -17.96
CA GLY A 391 12.05 -6.05 -18.93
C GLY A 391 10.71 -6.65 -19.39
N ARG A 392 9.57 -6.19 -18.88
CA ARG A 392 8.21 -6.64 -19.27
C ARG A 392 7.46 -5.54 -19.98
N VAL A 393 7.73 -5.39 -21.28
CA VAL A 393 7.13 -4.32 -22.08
C VAL A 393 5.64 -4.62 -22.35
N PRO A 394 4.75 -3.61 -22.28
CA PRO A 394 3.34 -3.81 -22.58
C PRO A 394 3.10 -4.20 -24.04
N VAL A 395 2.06 -5.01 -24.27
CA VAL A 395 1.68 -5.56 -25.58
C VAL A 395 0.28 -5.08 -25.94
N CYS A 396 0.09 -4.73 -27.21
CA CYS A 396 -1.21 -4.32 -27.73
C CYS A 396 -2.15 -5.53 -27.88
N ALA A 397 -3.35 -5.45 -27.33
CA ALA A 397 -4.42 -6.42 -27.59
C ALA A 397 -5.31 -5.99 -28.76
N GLY A 398 -5.39 -4.69 -29.03
CA GLY A 398 -6.06 -4.13 -30.20
C GLY A 398 -5.53 -2.74 -30.55
N PRO A 399 -5.94 -2.15 -31.69
CA PRO A 399 -6.81 -2.75 -32.71
C PRO A 399 -6.12 -3.90 -33.48
N VAL A 400 -6.86 -4.61 -34.34
CA VAL A 400 -6.44 -5.90 -34.95
C VAL A 400 -5.12 -5.77 -35.72
N GLU A 401 -4.85 -4.60 -36.30
CA GLU A 401 -3.66 -4.30 -37.09
C GLU A 401 -2.36 -4.37 -36.27
N VAL A 402 -2.44 -4.14 -34.96
CA VAL A 402 -1.29 -4.09 -34.04
C VAL A 402 -1.36 -5.12 -32.91
N GLN A 403 -2.31 -6.05 -32.98
CA GLN A 403 -2.50 -7.06 -31.97
C GLN A 403 -1.25 -7.94 -31.81
N GLY A 404 -0.81 -8.13 -30.56
CA GLY A 404 0.38 -8.93 -30.21
C GLY A 404 1.71 -8.20 -30.34
N ILE A 405 1.73 -6.95 -30.83
CA ILE A 405 2.96 -6.17 -30.97
C ILE A 405 3.31 -5.49 -29.63
N SER A 406 4.58 -5.54 -29.22
CA SER A 406 5.06 -4.83 -28.02
C SER A 406 5.23 -3.33 -28.28
N LEU A 407 4.97 -2.50 -27.28
CA LEU A 407 5.13 -1.04 -27.39
C LEU A 407 6.57 -0.62 -27.76
N SER A 408 7.58 -1.42 -27.41
CA SER A 408 8.97 -1.17 -27.76
C SER A 408 9.30 -1.43 -29.24
N ALA A 409 8.50 -2.24 -29.94
CA ALA A 409 8.75 -2.62 -31.33
C ALA A 409 8.38 -1.52 -32.34
N PHE A 410 7.55 -0.55 -31.94
CA PHE A 410 7.14 0.54 -32.83
C PHE A 410 8.28 1.54 -33.09
N THR A 411 8.46 1.86 -34.37
CA THR A 411 9.37 2.92 -34.82
C THR A 411 8.79 4.30 -34.53
N ASP A 412 9.66 5.32 -34.44
CA ASP A 412 9.22 6.71 -34.22
C ASP A 412 8.37 7.25 -35.39
N SER A 413 8.46 6.67 -36.59
CA SER A 413 7.65 7.05 -37.75
C SER A 413 6.23 6.47 -37.71
N ALA A 414 6.05 5.26 -37.16
CA ALA A 414 4.77 4.55 -37.14
C ALA A 414 3.83 5.01 -36.01
N LEU A 415 4.29 5.94 -35.16
CA LEU A 415 3.54 6.47 -34.01
C LEU A 415 2.20 7.07 -34.44
N PHE A 416 2.22 7.88 -35.50
CA PHE A 416 1.05 8.65 -35.96
C PHE A 416 0.14 7.87 -36.91
N ASP A 417 0.58 6.68 -37.36
CA ASP A 417 -0.21 5.83 -38.24
C ASP A 417 -1.11 4.88 -37.44
N HIS A 418 -0.59 4.32 -36.34
CA HIS A 418 -1.30 3.31 -35.55
C HIS A 418 -1.95 3.84 -34.27
N PHE A 419 -1.34 4.81 -33.59
CA PHE A 419 -1.87 5.36 -32.32
C PHE A 419 -2.76 6.56 -32.57
N THR A 420 -3.81 6.37 -33.35
CA THR A 420 -4.77 7.42 -33.72
C THR A 420 -6.11 7.23 -33.02
N CYS A 421 -6.88 8.32 -32.92
CA CYS A 421 -8.27 8.27 -32.49
C CYS A 421 -9.12 9.01 -33.52
N GLN A 422 -10.31 8.48 -33.77
CA GLN A 422 -11.31 9.14 -34.59
C GLN A 422 -12.11 10.12 -33.74
N LYS A 423 -11.93 11.43 -33.99
CA LYS A 423 -12.69 12.50 -33.34
C LYS A 423 -14.21 12.28 -33.47
N PRO A 424 -15.01 12.56 -32.42
CA PRO A 424 -16.45 12.38 -32.47
C PRO A 424 -17.10 13.21 -33.56
N LYS A 425 -18.15 12.66 -34.15
CA LYS A 425 -19.01 13.33 -35.12
C LYS A 425 -20.46 13.09 -34.76
N ILE A 426 -21.16 14.15 -34.35
CA ILE A 426 -22.59 14.10 -34.06
C ILE A 426 -23.36 13.96 -35.38
N ARG A 427 -24.13 12.88 -35.49
CA ARG A 427 -25.00 12.57 -36.64
C ARG A 427 -26.28 13.40 -36.60
N ASN A 428 -26.91 13.60 -37.76
CA ASN A 428 -28.20 14.28 -37.92
C ASN A 428 -28.25 15.67 -37.26
N ARG A 429 -27.40 16.60 -37.71
CA ARG A 429 -27.33 18.00 -37.24
C ARG A 429 -28.56 18.86 -37.61
N LYS A 430 -29.71 18.25 -37.89
CA LYS A 430 -30.94 18.96 -38.21
C LYS A 430 -31.45 19.64 -36.94
N LEU A 431 -31.54 20.97 -36.97
CA LEU A 431 -31.97 21.81 -35.86
C LEU A 431 -33.21 21.23 -35.15
N GLN A 432 -33.06 20.92 -33.86
CA GLN A 432 -34.13 20.39 -33.02
C GLN A 432 -34.72 21.54 -32.22
N GLN A 433 -35.86 22.05 -32.69
CA GLN A 433 -36.68 23.03 -31.99
C GLN A 433 -37.98 22.37 -31.57
N VAL A 434 -38.19 22.20 -30.27
CA VAL A 434 -39.37 21.55 -29.72
C VAL A 434 -40.18 22.56 -28.91
N ILE A 435 -41.48 22.62 -29.17
CA ILE A 435 -42.43 23.38 -28.38
C ILE A 435 -43.26 22.39 -27.57
N ALA A 436 -43.23 22.50 -26.25
CA ALA A 436 -43.95 21.61 -25.34
C ALA A 436 -44.83 22.41 -24.39
N ARG A 437 -45.93 21.82 -23.93
CA ARG A 437 -46.70 22.37 -22.81
C ARG A 437 -46.07 21.95 -21.49
N GLU A 438 -46.29 22.75 -20.46
CA GLU A 438 -45.92 22.37 -19.09
C GLU A 438 -46.46 20.97 -18.75
N GLY A 439 -45.62 20.12 -18.17
CA GLY A 439 -45.90 18.73 -17.85
C GLY A 439 -45.69 17.71 -18.97
N GLN A 440 -45.50 18.11 -20.24
CA GLN A 440 -45.27 17.15 -21.33
C GLN A 440 -43.84 16.60 -21.34
N PRO A 441 -43.64 15.34 -21.77
CA PRO A 441 -42.31 14.77 -21.97
C PRO A 441 -41.65 15.31 -23.23
N VAL A 442 -40.34 15.54 -23.18
CA VAL A 442 -39.54 16.08 -24.28
C VAL A 442 -38.25 15.30 -24.43
N ASN A 443 -37.93 14.91 -25.67
CA ASN A 443 -36.72 14.17 -25.98
C ASN A 443 -35.87 14.92 -27.02
N PHE A 444 -34.57 15.04 -26.78
CA PHE A 444 -33.60 15.54 -27.75
C PHE A 444 -32.60 14.45 -28.14
N LEU A 445 -32.55 14.14 -29.43
CA LEU A 445 -31.66 13.11 -29.95
C LEU A 445 -30.23 13.66 -30.09
N CYS A 446 -29.24 12.95 -29.57
CA CYS A 446 -27.84 13.22 -29.86
C CYS A 446 -27.08 11.90 -29.98
N ARG A 447 -26.83 11.48 -31.22
CA ARG A 447 -26.03 10.29 -31.54
C ARG A 447 -24.72 10.73 -32.14
N ALA A 448 -23.61 10.25 -31.61
CA ALA A 448 -22.28 10.53 -32.14
C ALA A 448 -21.54 9.22 -32.43
N GLU A 449 -20.68 9.29 -33.43
CA GLU A 449 -19.74 8.22 -33.77
C GLU A 449 -18.32 8.72 -33.58
N GLY A 450 -17.41 7.82 -33.26
CA GLY A 450 -16.00 8.10 -33.04
C GLY A 450 -15.35 6.89 -32.40
N GLU A 451 -14.03 6.87 -32.41
CA GLU A 451 -13.22 5.77 -31.91
C GLU A 451 -12.09 6.34 -31.06
N PRO A 452 -12.04 6.07 -29.74
CA PRO A 452 -13.00 5.29 -28.94
C PRO A 452 -14.43 5.87 -28.93
N ALA A 453 -15.41 5.05 -28.56
CA ALA A 453 -16.81 5.44 -28.49
C ALA A 453 -17.00 6.70 -27.62
N PRO A 454 -17.64 7.76 -28.13
CA PRO A 454 -17.69 9.04 -27.42
C PRO A 454 -18.71 9.06 -26.28
N ALA A 455 -18.32 9.70 -25.17
CA ALA A 455 -19.22 10.01 -24.07
C ALA A 455 -20.11 11.21 -24.43
N ILE A 456 -21.41 11.10 -24.18
CA ILE A 456 -22.39 12.14 -24.45
C ILE A 456 -22.76 12.87 -23.14
N VAL A 457 -22.65 14.20 -23.16
CA VAL A 457 -23.02 15.08 -22.05
C VAL A 457 -23.93 16.19 -22.57
N TRP A 458 -24.97 16.52 -21.80
CA TRP A 458 -25.86 17.64 -22.09
C TRP A 458 -25.65 18.78 -21.11
N ILE A 459 -25.67 20.02 -21.60
CA ILE A 459 -25.68 21.24 -20.79
C ILE A 459 -27.05 21.87 -20.89
N SER A 460 -27.71 22.07 -19.74
CA SER A 460 -29.01 22.73 -19.67
C SER A 460 -28.90 24.26 -19.83
N PRO A 461 -30.01 24.96 -20.11
CA PRO A 461 -30.04 26.42 -20.15
C PRO A 461 -29.53 27.09 -18.86
N GLN A 462 -29.68 26.42 -17.72
CA GLN A 462 -29.16 26.88 -16.42
C GLN A 462 -27.71 26.43 -16.15
N ARG A 463 -26.98 26.04 -17.20
CA ARG A 463 -25.57 25.58 -17.17
C ARG A 463 -25.32 24.33 -16.32
N ARG A 464 -26.33 23.49 -16.10
CA ARG A 464 -26.15 22.20 -15.40
C ARG A 464 -25.63 21.15 -16.37
N ARG A 465 -24.60 20.40 -15.97
CA ARG A 465 -24.09 19.24 -16.72
C ARG A 465 -24.91 18.00 -16.38
N ILE A 466 -25.43 17.33 -17.39
CA ILE A 466 -26.28 16.14 -17.29
C ILE A 466 -25.57 15.01 -18.02
N THR A 467 -25.36 13.90 -17.33
CA THR A 467 -24.59 12.73 -17.81
C THR A 467 -25.44 11.46 -17.71
N ALA A 468 -24.94 10.35 -18.24
CA ALA A 468 -25.58 9.04 -18.06
C ALA A 468 -25.68 8.60 -16.58
N LYS A 469 -24.81 9.13 -15.69
CA LYS A 469 -24.86 8.89 -14.24
C LYS A 469 -25.89 9.77 -13.51
N SER A 470 -26.47 10.78 -14.18
CA SER A 470 -27.43 11.71 -13.58
C SER A 470 -28.81 11.07 -13.45
N SER A 471 -29.39 11.09 -12.24
CA SER A 471 -30.75 10.61 -11.98
C SER A 471 -31.72 11.78 -11.73
N GLY A 472 -33.01 11.57 -12.03
CA GLY A 472 -34.07 12.54 -11.76
C GLY A 472 -35.04 12.73 -12.92
N ARG A 473 -35.64 13.92 -13.00
CA ARG A 473 -36.63 14.31 -14.03
C ARG A 473 -36.03 14.48 -15.42
N ILE A 474 -34.75 14.85 -15.48
CA ILE A 474 -33.99 15.03 -16.73
C ILE A 474 -32.85 14.02 -16.71
N THR A 475 -32.79 13.13 -17.70
CA THR A 475 -31.80 12.04 -17.77
C THR A 475 -31.24 11.88 -19.18
N VAL A 476 -30.08 11.24 -19.30
CA VAL A 476 -29.45 10.94 -20.60
C VAL A 476 -29.43 9.43 -20.79
N HIS A 477 -30.06 8.95 -21.86
CA HIS A 477 -30.04 7.53 -22.21
C HIS A 477 -28.66 7.10 -22.72
N PRO A 478 -28.34 5.78 -22.69
CA PRO A 478 -27.10 5.25 -23.29
C PRO A 478 -26.93 5.60 -24.77
N SER A 479 -28.02 5.85 -25.49
CA SER A 479 -28.01 6.32 -26.88
C SER A 479 -27.59 7.79 -27.06
N GLY A 480 -27.37 8.52 -25.96
CA GLY A 480 -27.07 9.96 -25.93
C GLY A 480 -28.31 10.87 -25.96
N THR A 481 -29.52 10.31 -25.99
CA THR A 481 -30.78 11.07 -26.02
C THR A 481 -31.07 11.70 -24.65
N LEU A 482 -31.32 13.01 -24.60
CA LEU A 482 -31.79 13.70 -23.40
C LEU A 482 -33.29 13.53 -23.28
N GLU A 483 -33.76 12.98 -22.15
CA GLU A 483 -35.18 12.86 -21.80
C GLU A 483 -35.51 13.83 -20.67
N ILE A 484 -36.53 14.65 -20.88
CA ILE A 484 -37.18 15.49 -19.87
C ILE A 484 -38.58 14.91 -19.65
N ARG A 485 -38.83 14.27 -18.51
CA ARG A 485 -40.10 13.53 -18.28
C ARG A 485 -41.32 14.45 -18.15
N TYR A 486 -41.15 15.58 -17.46
CA TYR A 486 -42.18 16.59 -17.26
C TYR A 486 -41.56 17.97 -17.45
N ALA A 487 -41.87 18.64 -18.55
CA ALA A 487 -41.30 19.96 -18.87
C ALA A 487 -41.82 21.05 -17.92
N GLN A 488 -40.93 21.89 -17.40
CA GLN A 488 -41.24 23.05 -16.57
C GLN A 488 -40.95 24.34 -17.34
N LEU A 489 -41.62 25.45 -16.99
CA LEU A 489 -41.35 26.76 -17.61
C LEU A 489 -39.87 27.18 -17.53
N THR A 490 -39.20 26.79 -16.43
CA THR A 490 -37.78 27.04 -16.19
C THR A 490 -36.86 26.24 -17.11
N ASP A 491 -37.32 25.14 -17.71
CA ASP A 491 -36.55 24.30 -18.64
C ASP A 491 -36.43 24.92 -20.04
N SER A 492 -37.20 25.97 -20.33
CA SER A 492 -37.16 26.67 -21.63
C SER A 492 -35.78 27.28 -21.89
N GLY A 493 -35.25 27.07 -23.10
CA GLY A 493 -33.96 27.59 -23.51
C GLY A 493 -33.18 26.65 -24.43
N THR A 494 -31.89 26.95 -24.62
CA THR A 494 -31.01 26.17 -25.49
C THR A 494 -30.21 25.15 -24.68
N TYR A 495 -30.35 23.89 -25.06
CA TYR A 495 -29.57 22.77 -24.59
C TYR A 495 -28.39 22.52 -25.54
N ILE A 496 -27.24 22.13 -24.98
CA ILE A 496 -26.03 21.84 -25.74
C ILE A 496 -25.69 20.36 -25.55
N CYS A 497 -25.69 19.57 -26.62
CA CYS A 497 -25.09 18.25 -26.61
C CYS A 497 -23.60 18.35 -26.91
N ILE A 498 -22.79 17.68 -26.12
CA ILE A 498 -21.35 17.56 -26.29
C ILE A 498 -21.03 16.07 -26.38
N ALA A 499 -20.47 15.66 -27.52
CA ALA A 499 -19.87 14.35 -27.70
C ALA A 499 -18.35 14.47 -27.55
N SER A 500 -17.74 13.65 -26.71
CA SER A 500 -16.31 13.75 -26.37
C SER A 500 -15.64 12.38 -26.33
N ASN A 501 -14.47 12.26 -26.95
CA ASN A 501 -13.53 11.16 -26.76
C ASN A 501 -12.09 11.69 -26.75
N ALA A 502 -11.10 10.79 -26.67
CA ALA A 502 -9.68 11.17 -26.68
C ALA A 502 -9.21 11.88 -27.97
N GLY A 503 -9.91 11.71 -29.10
CA GLY A 503 -9.66 12.43 -30.35
C GLY A 503 -10.24 13.85 -30.39
N GLY A 504 -11.07 14.23 -29.41
CA GLY A 504 -11.59 15.58 -29.23
C GLY A 504 -13.09 15.64 -29.01
N ASN A 505 -13.68 16.81 -29.30
CA ASN A 505 -15.09 17.08 -29.01
C ASN A 505 -15.85 17.55 -30.26
N ASP A 506 -17.14 17.26 -30.30
CA ASP A 506 -18.11 17.83 -31.24
C ASP A 506 -19.35 18.28 -30.47
N THR A 507 -20.00 19.34 -30.94
CA THR A 507 -21.09 20.00 -30.21
C THR A 507 -22.29 20.27 -31.10
N TYR A 508 -23.49 20.15 -30.52
CA TYR A 508 -24.75 20.37 -31.20
C TYR A 508 -25.75 21.09 -30.29
N PHE A 509 -26.63 21.92 -30.86
CA PHE A 509 -27.58 22.75 -30.12
C PHE A 509 -29.02 22.30 -30.38
N ALA A 510 -29.82 22.26 -29.31
CA ALA A 510 -31.26 22.01 -29.37
C ALA A 510 -32.01 23.06 -28.56
N THR A 511 -33.18 23.50 -28.99
CA THR A 511 -33.96 24.55 -28.32
C THR A 511 -35.30 24.02 -27.86
N LEU A 512 -35.62 24.23 -26.58
CA LEU A 512 -36.93 23.94 -26.00
C LEU A 512 -37.66 25.25 -25.74
N THR A 513 -38.92 25.32 -26.14
CA THR A 513 -39.85 26.37 -25.69
C THR A 513 -41.01 25.73 -24.92
N VAL A 514 -41.10 26.01 -23.63
CA VAL A 514 -42.20 25.51 -22.79
C VAL A 514 -43.29 26.59 -22.69
N ARG A 515 -44.52 26.24 -23.05
CA ARG A 515 -45.69 27.11 -22.89
C ARG A 515 -46.45 26.72 -21.63
N GLY A 516 -46.78 27.72 -20.81
CA GLY A 516 -47.67 27.53 -19.67
C GLY A 516 -49.08 27.17 -20.15
N GLN A 517 -49.87 26.55 -19.28
CA GLN A 517 -51.30 26.37 -19.54
C GLN A 517 -51.93 27.74 -19.83
N PRO A 518 -52.79 27.88 -20.87
CA PRO A 518 -53.64 29.04 -20.93
C PRO A 518 -54.44 29.06 -19.63
N LEU A 519 -54.33 30.15 -18.87
CA LEU A 519 -55.30 30.44 -17.83
C LEU A 519 -56.65 30.49 -18.54
N ASP A 520 -57.52 29.52 -18.27
CA ASP A 520 -58.89 29.56 -18.79
C ASP A 520 -59.45 30.94 -18.47
N ALA A 521 -60.01 31.60 -19.49
CA ALA A 521 -60.59 32.93 -19.34
C ALA A 521 -61.65 33.00 -18.21
N ALA A 522 -62.12 31.86 -17.70
CA ALA A 522 -62.95 31.73 -16.51
C ALA A 522 -62.28 32.20 -15.20
N SER A 523 -60.95 32.09 -15.03
CA SER A 523 -60.29 32.52 -13.78
C SER A 523 -60.01 34.02 -13.71
N ALA A 524 -60.07 34.72 -14.85
CA ALA A 524 -59.92 36.18 -14.92
C ALA A 524 -61.23 36.94 -14.61
N PHE A 525 -62.39 36.25 -14.59
CA PHE A 525 -63.68 36.85 -14.24
C PHE A 525 -63.97 36.91 -12.73
N PHE A 526 -63.15 36.31 -11.87
CA PHE A 526 -63.37 36.31 -10.42
C PHE A 526 -62.55 37.36 -9.64
N LEU A 527 -61.68 38.11 -10.31
CA LEU A 527 -60.95 39.24 -9.70
C LEU A 527 -61.63 40.57 -10.01
N ASN A 528 -62.93 40.66 -9.69
CA ASN A 528 -63.65 41.92 -9.56
C ASN A 528 -64.92 41.75 -8.72
N ARG A 529 -64.75 41.48 -7.41
CA ARG A 529 -65.74 41.91 -6.43
C ARG A 529 -65.10 42.14 -5.07
N SER A 530 -65.15 43.39 -4.65
CA SER A 530 -64.67 43.96 -3.39
C SER A 530 -65.35 43.39 -2.14
N LEU A 531 -64.55 43.33 -1.05
CA LEU A 531 -64.87 43.55 0.37
C LEU A 531 -66.20 42.98 0.92
N TYR A 532 -66.12 42.10 1.93
CA TYR A 532 -66.53 42.41 3.32
C TYR A 532 -66.14 41.25 4.27
N SER A 533 -65.91 41.64 5.52
CA SER A 533 -65.42 40.94 6.72
C SER A 533 -66.05 39.60 7.10
N GLY A 534 -65.30 38.81 7.89
CA GLY A 534 -65.87 38.06 9.02
C GLY A 534 -65.35 36.63 9.22
N GLU A 535 -64.28 36.52 10.01
CA GLU A 535 -63.96 35.53 11.07
C GLU A 535 -64.21 34.01 10.94
N PHE A 536 -63.31 33.29 11.65
CA PHE A 536 -63.29 31.88 12.10
C PHE A 536 -62.66 30.85 11.13
N PHE A 537 -61.67 30.01 11.48
CA PHE A 537 -60.99 29.67 12.75
C PHE A 537 -59.51 29.25 12.49
N ASN A 538 -58.71 29.42 13.55
CA ASN A 538 -57.32 28.98 13.78
C ASN A 538 -57.04 27.49 13.48
N ASP A 539 -55.80 27.21 13.04
CA ASP A 539 -54.75 26.61 13.89
C ASP A 539 -53.43 26.47 13.08
N THR A 540 -52.43 27.32 13.34
CA THR A 540 -51.30 27.23 14.29
C THR A 540 -50.00 26.63 13.72
N ASN A 541 -48.99 27.49 13.74
CA ASN A 541 -47.52 27.28 13.82
C ASN A 541 -46.76 26.80 12.58
N MET A 542 -46.26 27.71 11.74
CA MET A 542 -45.04 28.57 11.86
C MET A 542 -43.71 27.81 11.67
N ASN A 543 -43.07 28.00 10.51
CA ASN A 543 -41.86 28.83 10.37
C ASN A 543 -41.19 28.65 9.01
N SER A 544 -41.39 29.62 8.11
CA SER A 544 -40.34 30.08 7.18
C SER A 544 -40.72 31.44 6.61
N THR A 545 -40.03 32.46 7.10
CA THR A 545 -40.06 33.84 6.64
C THR A 545 -39.61 33.93 5.18
N ARG A 546 -40.56 34.02 4.23
CA ARG A 546 -40.27 34.52 2.88
C ARG A 546 -40.74 35.97 2.77
N VAL A 547 -39.82 36.88 3.05
CA VAL A 547 -39.96 38.30 2.73
C VAL A 547 -39.92 38.44 1.21
N PHE A 548 -41.04 38.80 0.59
CA PHE A 548 -41.04 39.27 -0.80
C PHE A 548 -40.60 40.74 -0.81
N LEU A 549 -39.30 40.99 -0.99
CA LEU A 549 -38.81 42.32 -1.33
C LEU A 549 -39.07 42.57 -2.82
N LYS A 550 -40.09 43.40 -3.09
CA LYS A 550 -40.38 43.94 -4.42
C LYS A 550 -39.42 45.10 -4.68
N PHE A 551 -38.25 44.82 -5.25
CA PHE A 551 -37.32 45.88 -5.68
C PHE A 551 -37.81 46.49 -6.99
N THR A 552 -38.31 47.71 -6.95
CA THR A 552 -38.36 48.59 -8.12
C THR A 552 -36.96 49.16 -8.29
N LEU A 553 -36.15 48.55 -9.17
CA LEU A 553 -34.84 49.10 -9.51
C LEU A 553 -35.05 50.30 -10.45
N ASP A 554 -34.83 51.50 -9.92
CA ASP A 554 -34.80 52.74 -10.69
C ASP A 554 -33.54 52.76 -11.57
N LEU A 555 -33.75 52.91 -12.89
CA LEU A 555 -32.71 52.89 -13.93
C LEU A 555 -31.62 53.95 -13.67
N THR A 556 -31.98 55.05 -13.01
CA THR A 556 -31.05 56.12 -12.63
C THR A 556 -30.05 55.66 -11.57
N THR A 557 -30.45 54.81 -10.62
CA THR A 557 -29.57 54.30 -9.56
C THR A 557 -28.59 53.25 -10.09
N ILE A 558 -29.02 52.43 -11.05
CA ILE A 558 -28.15 51.46 -11.73
C ILE A 558 -27.05 52.21 -12.51
N LEU A 559 -27.42 53.21 -13.31
CA LEU A 559 -26.48 54.01 -14.10
C LEU A 559 -25.40 54.67 -13.24
N VAL A 560 -25.78 55.27 -12.11
CA VAL A 560 -24.83 55.90 -11.16
C VAL A 560 -23.91 54.86 -10.51
N SER A 561 -24.41 53.68 -10.14
CA SER A 561 -23.59 52.61 -9.55
C SER A 561 -22.59 52.01 -10.56
N THR A 562 -22.98 51.84 -11.81
CA THR A 562 -22.08 51.37 -12.89
C THR A 562 -21.05 52.42 -13.26
N ALA A 563 -21.39 53.71 -13.22
CA ALA A 563 -20.45 54.80 -13.48
C ALA A 563 -19.37 54.89 -12.37
N MET A 564 -19.76 54.80 -11.09
CA MET A 564 -18.80 54.76 -9.97
C MET A 564 -17.92 53.50 -9.99
N GLY A 565 -18.48 52.34 -10.38
CA GLY A 565 -17.72 51.10 -10.52
C GLY A 565 -16.69 51.13 -11.66
N CYS A 566 -17.05 51.74 -12.80
CA CYS A 566 -16.13 51.86 -13.94
C CYS A 566 -14.94 52.80 -13.65
N ILE A 567 -15.15 53.89 -12.90
CA ILE A 567 -14.08 54.84 -12.55
C ILE A 567 -13.05 54.20 -11.63
N THR A 568 -13.49 53.42 -10.65
CA THR A 568 -12.58 52.71 -9.73
C THR A 568 -11.82 51.59 -10.45
N PHE A 569 -12.48 50.86 -11.37
CA PHE A 569 -11.83 49.84 -12.20
C PHE A 569 -10.76 50.43 -13.14
N LEU A 570 -11.09 51.52 -13.85
CA LEU A 570 -10.14 52.21 -14.73
C LEU A 570 -8.94 52.78 -13.95
N GLY A 571 -9.16 53.30 -12.74
CA GLY A 571 -8.10 53.78 -11.86
C GLY A 571 -7.11 52.69 -11.45
N VAL A 572 -7.60 51.50 -11.09
CA VAL A 572 -6.74 50.34 -10.74
C VAL A 572 -5.96 49.85 -11.95
N VAL A 573 -6.59 49.79 -13.13
CA VAL A 573 -5.93 49.37 -14.37
C VAL A 573 -4.81 50.34 -14.75
N LEU A 574 -5.06 51.66 -14.70
CA LEU A 574 -4.04 52.69 -14.96
C LEU A 574 -2.87 52.62 -13.96
N PHE A 575 -3.17 52.42 -12.67
CA PHE A 575 -2.14 52.25 -11.64
C PHE A 575 -1.28 51.00 -11.90
N CYS A 576 -1.89 49.90 -12.33
CA CYS A 576 -1.18 48.67 -12.67
C CYS A 576 -0.28 48.84 -13.90
N PHE A 577 -0.73 49.57 -14.93
CA PHE A 577 0.10 49.91 -16.08
C PHE A 577 1.28 50.82 -15.72
N LEU A 578 1.11 51.78 -14.79
CA LEU A 578 2.20 52.60 -14.29
C LEU A 578 3.25 51.75 -13.54
N LEU A 579 2.83 50.79 -12.72
CA LEU A 579 3.74 49.86 -12.06
C LEU A 579 4.49 48.97 -13.06
N LEU A 580 3.81 48.44 -14.08
CA LEU A 580 4.45 47.66 -15.15
C LEU A 580 5.44 48.51 -15.97
N PHE A 581 5.12 49.78 -16.22
CA PHE A 581 6.00 50.70 -16.93
C PHE A 581 7.26 51.05 -16.11
N VAL A 582 7.10 51.31 -14.80
CA VAL A 582 8.22 51.53 -13.87
C VAL A 582 9.08 50.27 -13.74
N TRP A 583 8.46 49.09 -13.69
CA TRP A 583 9.16 47.81 -13.62
C TRP A 583 9.91 47.47 -14.93
N SER A 584 9.31 47.79 -16.07
CA SER A 584 9.93 47.66 -17.39
C SER A 584 11.18 48.54 -17.52
N ARG A 585 11.12 49.79 -17.03
CA ARG A 585 12.27 50.69 -17.04
C ARG A 585 13.39 50.29 -16.06
N GLY A 586 13.06 49.53 -15.02
CA GLY A 586 14.01 49.03 -14.00
C GLY A 586 14.84 47.81 -14.41
N ARG A 587 14.55 47.15 -15.54
CA ARG A 587 15.27 45.94 -16.01
C ARG A 587 16.29 46.16 -17.14
N GLY A 588 16.67 47.42 -17.40
CA GLY A 588 17.61 47.78 -18.47
C GLY A 588 19.11 47.73 -18.14
N GLN A 589 19.53 47.45 -16.90
CA GLN A 589 20.95 47.44 -16.51
C GLN A 589 21.21 46.44 -15.38
N ARG A 590 21.36 45.15 -15.70
CA ARG A 590 22.12 44.15 -14.90
C ARG A 590 22.32 42.88 -15.75
N LYS A 591 23.38 42.87 -16.57
CA LYS A 591 23.92 41.64 -17.16
C LYS A 591 24.64 40.87 -16.06
N ASN A 592 23.96 39.93 -15.41
CA ASN A 592 24.60 38.98 -14.51
C ASN A 592 25.35 37.93 -15.33
N ASN A 593 26.61 38.21 -15.67
CA ASN A 593 27.57 37.17 -16.06
C ASN A 593 27.92 36.37 -14.80
N PHE A 594 27.25 35.24 -14.58
CA PHE A 594 27.67 34.30 -13.54
C PHE A 594 28.80 33.42 -14.10
N THR A 595 29.99 33.55 -13.53
CA THR A 595 31.13 32.67 -13.83
C THR A 595 31.24 31.66 -12.69
N VAL A 596 31.08 30.37 -13.02
CA VAL A 596 31.23 29.27 -12.05
C VAL A 596 32.65 28.75 -12.20
N GLU A 597 33.46 28.93 -11.16
CA GLU A 597 34.84 28.45 -11.09
C GLU A 597 34.87 27.19 -10.21
N TYR A 598 35.03 26.03 -10.83
CA TYR A 598 35.25 24.76 -10.12
C TYR A 598 36.75 24.59 -9.86
N SER A 599 37.15 24.63 -8.59
CA SER A 599 38.50 24.27 -8.16
C SER A 599 38.53 22.81 -7.70
N PHE A 600 39.24 21.95 -8.45
CA PHE A 600 39.54 20.59 -8.00
C PHE A 600 40.65 20.66 -6.95
N ARG A 601 40.36 20.28 -5.70
CA ARG A 601 41.40 19.97 -4.71
C ARG A 601 42.03 18.63 -5.06
N LYS A 602 43.22 18.67 -5.67
CA LYS A 602 44.10 17.51 -5.79
C LYS A 602 44.99 17.45 -4.54
N SER A 603 45.01 16.29 -3.88
CA SER A 603 45.99 15.96 -2.85
C SER A 603 47.39 15.90 -3.47
N GLU A 604 48.28 16.76 -3.00
CA GLU A 604 49.73 16.73 -3.28
C GLU A 604 50.37 15.49 -2.61
N PRO A 605 51.50 14.95 -3.12
CA PRO A 605 52.74 15.74 -3.11
C PRO A 605 53.74 15.53 -4.27
N VAL A 606 54.72 16.44 -4.27
CA VAL A 606 56.09 16.37 -4.82
C VAL A 606 56.32 16.76 -6.30
N THR A 607 56.91 17.97 -6.42
CA THR A 607 57.87 18.51 -7.42
C THR A 607 57.53 18.51 -8.91
N GLY A 608 57.63 19.71 -9.50
CA GLY A 608 57.86 19.89 -10.94
C GLY A 608 56.92 20.92 -11.54
N GLY A 609 57.42 22.14 -11.72
CA GLY A 609 56.65 23.26 -12.28
C GLY A 609 56.15 22.98 -13.69
N SER A 610 54.90 23.38 -13.96
CA SER A 610 54.42 23.69 -15.30
C SER A 610 53.06 24.38 -15.23
N SER A 611 52.94 25.43 -16.03
CA SER A 611 51.77 26.29 -16.23
C SER A 611 50.52 25.49 -16.62
N GLY A 612 49.44 25.62 -15.84
CA GLY A 612 48.14 25.00 -16.11
C GLY A 612 47.04 26.05 -16.21
N GLY A 613 46.88 26.65 -17.40
CA GLY A 613 45.85 27.64 -17.67
C GLY A 613 44.43 27.08 -17.55
N THR A 614 43.56 27.84 -16.89
CA THR A 614 42.12 27.58 -16.79
C THR A 614 41.45 27.77 -18.15
N ARG A 615 41.07 26.67 -18.81
CA ARG A 615 40.25 26.72 -20.04
C ARG A 615 38.78 26.96 -19.68
N LYS A 616 38.27 28.14 -20.04
CA LYS A 616 36.83 28.48 -20.01
C LYS A 616 36.14 28.00 -21.29
N PHE A 617 35.14 27.14 -21.17
CA PHE A 617 34.20 26.83 -22.24
C PHE A 617 32.90 27.60 -22.00
N ASN A 618 32.42 28.34 -23.00
CA ASN A 618 31.10 28.97 -23.02
C ASN A 618 30.14 28.06 -23.79
N MET A 619 29.09 27.59 -23.13
CA MET A 619 28.02 26.81 -23.77
C MET A 619 26.77 27.69 -23.89
N LYS A 620 26.25 27.83 -25.10
CA LYS A 620 25.05 28.59 -25.43
C LYS A 620 23.89 27.60 -25.55
N MET A 621 22.91 27.64 -24.65
CA MET A 621 21.64 26.91 -24.85
C MET A 621 20.82 27.63 -25.92
N ILE A 622 20.33 26.87 -26.91
CA ILE A 622 19.28 27.28 -27.84
C ILE A 622 17.93 27.06 -27.16
#